data_AF-A0A8S3TGJ1-F1
#
_entry.id   AF-A0A8S3TGJ1-F1
#
_cell.length_a   1.000
_cell.length_b   1.000
_cell.length_c   1.000
_cell.angle_alpha   90.00
_cell.angle_beta   90.00
_cell.angle_gamma   90.00
#
_symmetry.space_group_name_H-M   'P 1'
#
loop_
_entity.id
_entity.type
_entity.pdbx_description
1 polymer ?
#
loop_
_entity_poly.entity_id
_entity_poly.type
_entity_poly.pdbx_seq_one_letter_code
_entity_poly.pdbx_strand_id
1 'polypeptide(L)'
;MPPATEISDGADLARIKYYRNQIVHAEKDEIAKQDFTIAWACDEHINELSSEFTKQIQDLPTEIKDRAEDTIPVNIRSQNDQYINEWMKDDSEFIVTRAAKHVAASIQLHNCIVVTGSSGTGKSSIIHHIALNLFKHEGYEIISLVTGPFRYNTLS
;
A
#
# COMPACT_ATOMS: atom_id res chain seq x y z
N MET A 1 34.87 -4.42 30.78
CA MET A 1 34.37 -4.28 29.39
C MET A 1 33.66 -5.58 29.02
N PRO A 2 32.55 -5.55 28.25
CA PRO A 2 31.93 -6.78 27.76
C PRO A 2 32.94 -7.64 26.97
N PRO A 3 32.82 -8.98 26.99
CA PRO A 3 33.67 -9.86 26.19
C PRO A 3 33.56 -9.54 24.70
N ALA A 4 34.65 -9.73 23.94
CA ALA A 4 34.63 -9.53 22.48
C ALA A 4 33.66 -10.47 21.74
N THR A 5 33.24 -11.56 22.40
CA THR A 5 32.30 -12.55 21.86
C THR A 5 30.83 -12.18 22.08
N GLU A 6 30.52 -11.10 22.81
CA GLU A 6 29.15 -10.69 23.10
C GLU A 6 28.68 -9.64 22.08
N ILE A 7 27.76 -10.03 21.19
CA ILE A 7 27.25 -9.22 20.04
C ILE A 7 25.92 -8.51 20.31
N SER A 8 25.59 -8.22 21.58
CA SER A 8 24.37 -7.50 21.93
C SER A 8 24.52 -5.98 21.72
N ASP A 9 23.44 -5.29 21.35
CA ASP A 9 23.44 -3.82 21.19
C ASP A 9 23.96 -3.09 22.45
N GLY A 10 23.66 -3.63 23.63
CA GLY A 10 24.14 -3.11 24.91
C GLY A 10 25.65 -3.29 25.10
N ALA A 11 26.21 -4.42 24.64
CA ALA A 11 27.64 -4.67 24.67
C ALA A 11 28.41 -3.74 23.70
N ASP A 12 27.86 -3.49 22.52
CA ASP A 12 28.41 -2.54 21.56
C ASP A 12 28.39 -1.11 22.12
N LEU A 13 27.27 -0.67 22.71
CA LEU A 13 27.17 0.66 23.33
C LEU A 13 28.19 0.84 24.47
N ALA A 14 28.40 -0.21 25.27
CA ALA A 14 29.36 -0.20 26.36
C ALA A 14 30.81 -0.14 25.86
N ARG A 15 31.15 -0.84 24.76
CA ARG A 15 32.45 -0.77 24.10
C ARG A 15 32.70 0.61 23.48
N ILE A 16 31.71 1.17 22.79
CA ILE A 16 31.78 2.53 22.24
C ILE A 16 32.02 3.56 23.35
N LYS A 17 31.26 3.50 24.46
CA LYS A 17 31.45 4.38 25.62
C LYS A 17 32.84 4.24 26.24
N TYR A 18 33.34 3.00 26.34
CA TYR A 18 34.65 2.72 26.89
C TYR A 18 35.77 3.28 26.00
N TYR A 19 35.76 3.03 24.68
CA TYR A 19 36.75 3.57 23.76
C TYR A 19 36.69 5.08 23.68
N ARG A 20 35.49 5.68 23.68
CA ARG A 20 35.31 7.13 23.76
C ARG A 20 35.98 7.70 25.02
N ASN A 21 35.73 7.10 26.18
CA ASN A 21 36.30 7.60 27.43
C ASN A 21 37.82 7.40 27.51
N GLN A 22 38.35 6.29 26.96
CA GLN A 22 39.79 6.07 26.84
C GLN A 22 40.43 7.14 25.93
N ILE A 23 39.85 7.41 24.76
CA ILE A 23 40.38 8.38 23.78
C ILE A 23 40.29 9.82 24.31
N VAL A 24 39.22 10.18 25.02
CA VAL A 24 38.99 11.55 25.53
C VAL A 24 39.80 11.85 26.80
N HIS A 25 40.25 10.82 27.54
CA HIS A 25 40.93 11.01 28.82
C HIS A 25 42.39 10.49 28.85
N ALA A 26 42.89 9.83 27.78
CA ALA A 26 44.26 9.34 27.74
C ALA A 26 45.30 10.43 27.44
N GLU A 27 44.97 11.49 26.70
CA GLU A 27 45.89 12.60 26.46
C GLU A 27 45.13 13.91 26.26
N LYS A 28 45.68 14.98 26.83
CA LYS A 28 45.12 16.34 26.82
C LYS A 28 45.34 17.06 25.49
N ASP A 29 45.46 16.32 24.40
CA ASP A 29 45.67 16.87 23.08
C ASP A 29 44.35 16.79 22.32
N GLU A 30 43.91 17.94 21.80
CA GLU A 30 42.84 18.02 20.83
C GLU A 30 43.17 17.02 19.72
N ILE A 31 42.38 15.97 19.59
CA ILE A 31 42.46 15.07 18.43
C ILE A 31 42.37 15.97 17.21
N ALA A 32 43.46 16.06 16.45
CA ALA A 32 43.50 16.91 15.28
C ALA A 32 42.33 16.50 14.38
N LYS A 33 41.59 17.49 13.87
CA LYS A 33 40.39 17.26 13.05
C LYS A 33 40.65 16.27 11.89
N GLN A 34 41.90 16.22 11.41
CA GLN A 34 42.38 15.25 10.42
C GLN A 34 42.37 13.80 10.92
N ASP A 35 42.83 13.52 12.14
CA ASP A 35 42.88 12.15 12.67
C ASP A 35 41.48 11.61 12.95
N PHE A 36 40.58 12.45 13.44
CA PHE A 36 39.16 12.10 13.56
C PHE A 36 38.54 11.86 12.18
N THR A 37 38.86 12.69 11.19
CA THR A 37 38.35 12.53 9.82
C THR A 37 38.85 11.22 9.20
N ILE A 38 40.10 10.83 9.42
CA ILE A 38 40.66 9.56 8.93
C ILE A 38 40.00 8.36 9.62
N ALA A 39 39.81 8.41 10.94
CA ALA A 39 39.15 7.35 11.70
C ALA A 39 37.64 7.23 11.40
N TRP A 40 36.99 8.35 11.07
CA TRP A 40 35.57 8.40 10.69
C TRP A 40 35.35 8.12 9.20
N ALA A 41 36.35 8.35 8.35
CA ALA A 41 36.34 8.03 6.92
C ALA A 41 36.54 6.53 6.62
N CYS A 42 36.21 5.64 7.57
CA CYS A 42 35.84 4.26 7.26
C CYS A 42 34.47 4.27 6.54
N ASP A 43 34.45 4.93 5.38
CA ASP A 43 33.34 5.13 4.48
C ASP A 43 32.87 3.81 3.87
N GLU A 44 33.72 2.78 3.81
CA GLU A 44 33.38 1.50 3.19
C GLU A 44 32.16 0.84 3.86
N HIS A 45 32.16 0.68 5.18
CA HIS A 45 31.06 0.02 5.87
C HIS A 45 29.77 0.85 5.86
N ILE A 46 29.88 2.18 5.94
CA ILE A 46 28.72 3.09 5.91
C ILE A 46 28.12 3.12 4.51
N ASN A 47 28.94 3.17 3.46
CA ASN A 47 28.49 3.14 2.08
C ASN A 47 27.90 1.78 1.70
N GLU A 48 28.47 0.69 2.21
CA GLU A 48 27.96 -0.67 2.01
C GLU A 48 26.59 -0.84 2.69
N LEU A 49 26.44 -0.41 3.95
CA LEU A 49 25.15 -0.34 4.65
C LEU A 49 24.15 0.58 3.93
N SER A 50 24.59 1.75 3.46
CA SER A 50 23.73 2.68 2.72
C SER A 50 23.26 2.09 1.39
N SER A 51 24.14 1.37 0.69
CA SER A 51 23.82 0.62 -0.53
C SER A 51 22.80 -0.48 -0.25
N GLU A 52 23.00 -1.27 0.82
CA GLU A 52 22.10 -2.34 1.27
C GLU A 52 20.70 -1.80 1.55
N PHE A 53 20.59 -0.72 2.34
CA PHE A 53 19.31 -0.08 2.64
C PHE A 53 18.67 0.53 1.40
N THR A 54 19.46 1.13 0.50
CA THR A 54 18.92 1.71 -0.75
C THR A 54 18.33 0.63 -1.65
N LYS A 55 19.00 -0.53 -1.77
CA LYS A 55 18.47 -1.70 -2.51
C LYS A 55 17.20 -2.22 -1.88
N GLN A 56 17.18 -2.44 -0.56
CA GLN A 56 15.97 -2.89 0.13
C GLN A 56 14.80 -1.92 -0.07
N ILE A 57 15.03 -0.60 0.02
CA ILE A 57 14.00 0.41 -0.22
C ILE A 57 13.53 0.42 -1.68
N GLN A 58 14.41 0.14 -2.64
CA GLN A 58 14.09 0.07 -4.06
C GLN A 58 13.37 -1.24 -4.44
N ASP A 59 13.59 -2.31 -3.69
CA ASP A 59 12.95 -3.63 -3.88
C ASP A 59 11.57 -3.72 -3.22
N LEU A 60 11.29 -2.93 -2.17
CA LEU A 60 9.98 -2.86 -1.51
C LEU A 60 8.80 -2.58 -2.46
N PRO A 61 8.85 -1.63 -3.41
CA PRO A 61 7.78 -1.41 -4.39
C PRO A 61 7.55 -2.61 -5.32
N THR A 62 8.59 -3.41 -5.56
CA THR A 62 8.55 -4.58 -6.45
C THR A 62 7.92 -5.77 -5.73
N GLU A 63 8.30 -6.03 -4.47
CA GLU A 63 7.66 -7.04 -3.62
C GLU A 63 6.18 -6.72 -3.33
N ILE A 64 5.82 -5.44 -3.19
CA ILE A 64 4.41 -5.02 -3.00
C ILE A 64 3.60 -5.20 -4.29
N LYS A 65 4.21 -5.02 -5.47
CA LYS A 65 3.56 -5.28 -6.76
C LYS A 65 3.38 -6.77 -7.04
N ASP A 66 4.35 -7.60 -6.69
CA ASP A 66 4.29 -9.05 -6.90
C ASP A 66 3.40 -9.76 -5.86
N ARG A 67 3.21 -9.20 -4.65
CA ARG A 67 2.20 -9.68 -3.68
C ARG A 67 0.76 -9.25 -4.00
N ALA A 68 0.56 -8.37 -4.97
CA ALA A 68 -0.75 -8.11 -5.56
C ALA A 68 -1.05 -9.11 -6.70
N GLU A 69 -0.62 -10.37 -6.54
CA GLU A 69 -1.15 -11.49 -7.32
C GLU A 69 -2.67 -11.54 -7.11
N ASP A 70 -3.39 -11.05 -8.11
CA ASP A 70 -4.81 -11.28 -8.41
C ASP A 70 -5.60 -11.95 -7.28
N THR A 71 -6.04 -11.16 -6.30
CA THR A 71 -6.93 -11.62 -5.22
C THR A 71 -8.26 -12.16 -5.73
N ILE A 72 -8.58 -11.92 -6.99
CA ILE A 72 -9.80 -12.37 -7.66
C ILE A 72 -9.47 -13.59 -8.54
N PRO A 73 -10.04 -14.78 -8.25
CA PRO A 73 -9.89 -15.94 -9.12
C PRO A 73 -10.27 -15.65 -10.58
N VAL A 74 -9.51 -16.17 -11.54
CA VAL A 74 -9.64 -15.88 -12.99
C VAL A 74 -11.07 -16.06 -13.53
N ASN A 75 -11.79 -17.08 -13.03
CA ASN A 75 -13.18 -17.34 -13.40
C ASN A 75 -14.16 -16.26 -12.91
N ILE A 76 -13.87 -15.63 -11.76
CA ILE A 76 -14.62 -14.48 -11.25
C ILE A 76 -14.27 -13.24 -12.05
N ARG A 77 -12.98 -13.01 -12.35
CA ARG A 77 -12.52 -11.88 -13.15
C ARG A 77 -13.18 -11.88 -14.53
N SER A 78 -13.15 -12.98 -15.27
CA SER A 78 -13.73 -13.07 -16.61
C SER A 78 -15.25 -12.79 -16.64
N GLN A 79 -16.01 -13.29 -15.66
CA GLN A 79 -17.45 -12.99 -15.56
C GLN A 79 -17.69 -11.52 -15.21
N ASN A 80 -16.89 -11.01 -14.28
CA ASN A 80 -16.97 -9.63 -13.80
C ASN A 80 -16.61 -8.62 -14.90
N ASP A 81 -15.63 -8.93 -15.75
CA ASP A 81 -15.25 -8.11 -16.90
C ASP A 81 -16.40 -7.95 -17.89
N GLN A 82 -17.20 -9.00 -18.11
CA GLN A 82 -18.38 -8.90 -18.96
C GLN A 82 -19.38 -7.87 -18.40
N TYR A 83 -19.67 -7.93 -17.10
CA TYR A 83 -20.57 -6.96 -16.46
C TYR A 83 -20.02 -5.54 -16.47
N ILE A 84 -18.73 -5.37 -16.16
CA ILE A 84 -18.09 -4.05 -16.17
C ILE A 84 -18.14 -3.45 -17.58
N ASN A 85 -17.92 -4.25 -18.63
CA ASN A 85 -18.03 -3.78 -20.02
C ASN A 85 -19.46 -3.34 -20.38
N GLU A 86 -20.48 -4.04 -19.90
CA GLU A 86 -21.88 -3.62 -20.05
C GLU A 86 -22.13 -2.30 -19.31
N TRP A 87 -21.66 -2.18 -18.06
CA TRP A 87 -21.79 -0.96 -17.28
C TRP A 87 -21.11 0.22 -17.95
N MET A 88 -19.93 0.03 -18.55
CA MET A 88 -19.22 1.08 -19.28
C MET A 88 -20.00 1.59 -20.49
N LYS A 89 -20.74 0.71 -21.18
CA LYS A 89 -21.60 1.11 -22.30
C LYS A 89 -22.77 1.93 -21.79
N ASP A 90 -23.45 1.46 -20.76
CA ASP A 90 -24.60 2.16 -20.15
C ASP A 90 -24.20 3.50 -19.52
N ASP A 91 -22.99 3.59 -18.97
CA ASP A 91 -22.45 4.78 -18.31
C ASP A 91 -22.10 5.91 -19.30
N SER A 92 -21.91 5.58 -20.58
CA SER A 92 -21.54 6.58 -21.61
C SER A 92 -22.58 7.69 -21.79
N GLU A 93 -23.84 7.41 -21.47
CA GLU A 93 -24.96 8.35 -21.53
C GLU A 93 -25.44 8.80 -20.13
N PHE A 94 -24.69 8.48 -19.07
CA PHE A 94 -25.13 8.74 -17.70
C PHE A 94 -25.15 10.24 -17.39
N ILE A 95 -26.31 10.74 -16.93
CA ILE A 95 -26.47 12.12 -16.46
C ILE A 95 -26.31 12.17 -14.95
N VAL A 96 -25.28 12.87 -14.48
CA VAL A 96 -25.01 13.04 -13.05
C VAL A 96 -26.15 13.79 -12.35
N THR A 97 -26.82 13.09 -11.43
CA THR A 97 -27.94 13.64 -10.64
C THR A 97 -27.49 14.13 -9.26
N ARG A 98 -28.38 14.83 -8.55
CA ARG A 98 -28.16 15.19 -7.14
C ARG A 98 -27.98 13.96 -6.25
N ALA A 99 -28.73 12.88 -6.52
CA ALA A 99 -28.63 11.64 -5.78
C ALA A 99 -27.24 10.99 -6.00
N ALA A 100 -26.75 10.96 -7.25
CA ALA A 100 -25.40 10.45 -7.54
C ALA A 100 -24.31 11.22 -6.80
N LYS A 101 -24.38 12.56 -6.78
CA LYS A 101 -23.44 13.41 -6.03
C LYS A 101 -23.46 13.11 -4.52
N HIS A 102 -24.65 12.89 -3.97
CA HIS A 102 -24.79 12.57 -2.55
C HIS A 102 -24.16 11.21 -2.21
N VAL A 103 -24.44 10.18 -3.00
CA VAL A 103 -23.85 8.84 -2.81
C VAL A 103 -22.33 8.89 -2.95
N ALA A 104 -21.80 9.61 -3.94
CA ALA A 104 -20.35 9.76 -4.12
C ALA A 104 -19.67 10.41 -2.89
N ALA A 105 -20.30 11.44 -2.32
CA ALA A 105 -19.80 12.07 -1.09
C ALA A 105 -19.89 11.13 0.12
N SER A 106 -20.95 10.33 0.23
CA SER A 106 -21.10 9.36 1.32
C SER A 106 -20.03 8.27 1.27
N ILE A 107 -19.63 7.80 0.08
CA ILE A 107 -18.60 6.74 -0.08
C ILE A 107 -17.26 7.16 0.52
N GLN A 108 -16.90 8.44 0.40
CA GLN A 108 -15.66 8.97 0.96
C GLN A 108 -15.64 8.99 2.49
N LEU A 109 -16.81 8.90 3.15
CA LEU A 109 -16.95 9.00 4.60
C LEU A 109 -17.28 7.66 5.27
N HIS A 110 -17.73 6.66 4.51
CA HIS A 110 -18.31 5.44 5.04
C HIS A 110 -17.86 4.21 4.26
N ASN A 111 -17.49 3.15 4.99
CA ASN A 111 -17.04 1.88 4.41
C ASN A 111 -18.19 1.00 3.88
N CYS A 112 -19.45 1.35 4.18
CA CYS A 112 -20.62 0.60 3.74
C CYS A 112 -21.80 1.56 3.52
N ILE A 113 -22.42 1.44 2.35
CA ILE A 113 -23.56 2.27 1.96
C ILE A 113 -24.64 1.38 1.37
N VAL A 114 -25.88 1.69 1.73
CA VAL A 114 -27.08 1.04 1.19
C VAL A 114 -27.89 2.09 0.45
N VAL A 115 -28.07 1.90 -0.86
CA VAL A 115 -28.91 2.78 -1.69
C VAL A 115 -30.30 2.18 -1.82
N THR A 116 -31.30 2.89 -1.30
CA THR A 116 -32.70 2.46 -1.30
C THR A 116 -33.57 3.38 -2.18
N GLY A 117 -34.76 2.91 -2.56
CA GLY A 117 -35.69 3.64 -3.41
C GLY A 117 -36.57 2.73 -4.27
N SER A 118 -37.64 3.29 -4.82
CA SER A 118 -38.62 2.56 -5.63
C SER A 118 -38.00 1.89 -6.86
N SER A 119 -38.66 0.88 -7.43
CA SER A 119 -38.20 0.25 -8.67
C SER A 119 -38.11 1.28 -9.81
N GLY A 120 -37.10 1.15 -10.67
CA GLY A 120 -36.91 2.04 -11.82
C GLY A 120 -36.32 3.42 -11.53
N THR A 121 -35.99 3.77 -10.29
CA THR A 121 -35.47 5.12 -9.94
C THR A 121 -33.97 5.30 -10.23
N GLY A 122 -33.32 4.40 -10.96
CA GLY A 122 -31.90 4.51 -11.32
C GLY A 122 -30.91 4.17 -10.21
N LYS A 123 -31.31 3.42 -9.17
CA LYS A 123 -30.41 3.00 -8.08
C LYS A 123 -29.15 2.30 -8.60
N SER A 124 -29.34 1.26 -9.42
CA SER A 124 -28.24 0.51 -10.01
C SER A 124 -27.39 1.40 -10.92
N SER A 125 -28.02 2.25 -11.73
CA SER A 125 -27.31 3.20 -12.59
C SER A 125 -26.38 4.13 -11.80
N ILE A 126 -26.84 4.64 -10.64
CA ILE A 126 -25.99 5.46 -9.75
C ILE A 126 -24.82 4.64 -9.20
N ILE A 127 -25.06 3.42 -8.72
CA ILE A 127 -24.00 2.56 -8.17
C ILE A 127 -22.97 2.20 -9.25
N HIS A 128 -23.42 1.83 -10.44
CA HIS A 128 -22.52 1.49 -11.55
C HIS A 128 -21.66 2.69 -11.95
N HIS A 129 -22.27 3.88 -12.11
CA HIS A 129 -21.53 5.11 -12.45
C HIS A 129 -20.44 5.41 -11.43
N ILE A 130 -20.77 5.36 -10.14
CA ILE A 130 -19.79 5.69 -9.09
C ILE A 130 -18.72 4.60 -8.99
N ALA A 131 -19.09 3.32 -9.06
CA ALA A 131 -18.13 2.21 -9.05
C ALA A 131 -17.14 2.33 -10.22
N LEU A 132 -17.61 2.67 -11.43
CA LEU A 132 -16.76 2.89 -12.59
C LEU A 132 -15.82 4.08 -12.42
N ASN A 133 -16.26 5.17 -11.78
CA ASN A 133 -15.37 6.30 -11.49
C ASN A 133 -14.25 5.90 -10.53
N LEU A 134 -14.57 5.18 -9.46
CA LEU A 134 -13.57 4.67 -8.51
C LEU A 134 -12.57 3.71 -9.19
N PHE A 135 -13.07 2.84 -10.07
CA PHE A 135 -12.26 1.92 -10.86
C PHE A 135 -11.31 2.65 -11.83
N LYS A 136 -11.83 3.62 -12.59
CA LYS A 136 -11.06 4.34 -13.63
C LYS A 136 -10.06 5.33 -13.06
N HIS A 137 -10.39 6.00 -11.95
CA HIS A 137 -9.65 7.18 -11.49
C HIS A 137 -8.97 7.01 -10.14
N GLU A 138 -9.42 6.09 -9.30
CA GLU A 138 -8.91 5.91 -7.94
C GLU A 138 -8.25 4.53 -7.72
N GLY A 139 -8.22 3.68 -8.77
CA GLY A 139 -7.48 2.41 -8.74
C GLY A 139 -8.16 1.28 -7.95
N TYR A 140 -9.46 1.41 -7.66
CA TYR A 140 -10.22 0.34 -7.01
C TYR A 140 -10.52 -0.81 -7.97
N GLU A 141 -10.60 -2.04 -7.46
CA GLU A 141 -11.20 -3.15 -8.19
C GLU A 141 -12.72 -3.21 -7.93
N ILE A 142 -13.52 -3.51 -8.96
CA ILE A 142 -14.96 -3.74 -8.82
C ILE A 142 -15.18 -5.24 -8.72
N ILE A 143 -15.97 -5.70 -7.76
CA ILE A 143 -16.48 -7.08 -7.71
C ILE A 143 -18.01 -7.01 -7.70
N SER A 144 -18.62 -7.31 -8.84
CA SER A 144 -20.07 -7.31 -8.99
C SER A 144 -20.66 -8.62 -8.49
N LEU A 145 -21.55 -8.54 -7.49
CA LEU A 145 -22.34 -9.67 -7.01
C LEU A 145 -23.77 -9.53 -7.56
N VAL A 146 -24.01 -10.09 -8.73
CA VAL A 146 -25.35 -10.11 -9.33
C VAL A 146 -26.13 -11.30 -8.76
N THR A 147 -27.06 -11.02 -7.84
CA THR A 147 -28.09 -12.01 -7.46
C THR A 147 -29.23 -11.93 -8.48
N GLY A 148 -29.14 -12.73 -9.55
CA GLY A 148 -30.25 -12.89 -10.48
C GLY A 148 -31.47 -13.55 -9.82
N PRO A 149 -32.66 -13.50 -10.44
CA PRO A 149 -33.79 -14.29 -9.94
C PRO A 149 -33.39 -15.77 -10.02
N PHE A 150 -33.49 -16.49 -8.91
CA PHE A 150 -33.46 -17.96 -8.93
C PHE A 150 -34.57 -18.42 -9.87
N ARG A 151 -34.20 -18.79 -11.11
CA ARG A 151 -35.12 -19.49 -12.01
C ARG A 151 -35.26 -20.89 -11.44
N TYR A 152 -36.33 -21.14 -10.69
CA TYR A 152 -36.78 -22.50 -10.45
C TYR A 152 -37.07 -23.10 -11.83
N ASN A 153 -36.24 -24.04 -12.27
CA ASN A 153 -36.65 -24.96 -13.33
C ASN A 153 -37.79 -25.79 -12.74
N THR A 154 -39.03 -25.33 -12.92
CA THR A 154 -40.18 -26.21 -12.78
C THR A 154 -40.10 -27.21 -13.92
N LEU A 155 -39.66 -28.42 -13.58
CA LEU A 155 -39.82 -29.59 -14.42
C LEU A 155 -41.33 -29.77 -14.65
N SER A 156 -41.77 -29.51 -15.88
CA SER A 156 -43.10 -29.87 -16.40
C SER A 156 -43.06 -31.24 -17.03
#